data_AF-A0A7W9TS46-F1
#
_entry.id   AF-A0A7W9TS46-F1
#
_cell.length_a   1.000
_cell.length_b   1.000
_cell.length_c   1.000
_cell.angle_alpha   90.00
_cell.angle_beta   90.00
_cell.angle_gamma   90.00
#
_symmetry.space_group_name_H-M   'P 1'
#
loop_
_entity.id
_entity.type
_entity.pdbx_description
1 polymer ?
#
loop_
_entity_poly.entity_id
_entity_poly.type
_entity_poly.pdbx_seq_one_letter_code
_entity_poly.pdbx_strand_id
1 'polypeptide(L)'
;MSAATSSYRGSEKHKDRPAQGAKGTLCPEWTHATSTRNLGNDPFDHEWPQTEAHDLFENALPHPQGEERRYATRKGIAFEAKPTNDGHWHGYPIPWESVPGDLVDKWLTENLVTNRQIKKYRSFSRSNIDWALNSDTQ
;
A
#
# COMPACT_ATOMS: atom_id res chain seq x y z
N MET A 1 -10.53 -22.36 -19.51
CA MET A 1 -11.20 -21.36 -18.64
C MET A 1 -10.16 -20.33 -18.30
N SER A 2 -10.26 -19.12 -18.85
CA SER A 2 -9.31 -18.05 -18.54
C SER A 2 -9.52 -17.65 -17.09
N ALA A 3 -8.56 -17.94 -16.22
CA ALA A 3 -8.54 -17.35 -14.88
C ALA A 3 -8.62 -15.84 -15.08
N ALA A 4 -9.71 -15.23 -14.63
CA ALA A 4 -9.85 -13.79 -14.63
C ALA A 4 -8.62 -13.25 -13.90
N THR A 5 -7.71 -12.62 -14.66
CA THR A 5 -6.49 -12.03 -14.14
C THR A 5 -6.97 -10.96 -13.18
N SER A 6 -6.99 -11.25 -11.88
CA SER A 6 -7.60 -10.36 -10.90
C SER A 6 -6.77 -9.10 -10.87
N SER A 7 -7.30 -8.02 -11.45
CA SER A 7 -6.57 -6.76 -11.61
C SER A 7 -6.56 -6.02 -10.28
N TYR A 8 -5.40 -5.49 -9.94
CA TYR A 8 -5.28 -4.52 -8.86
C TYR A 8 -5.97 -3.21 -9.26
N ARG A 9 -6.70 -2.63 -8.32
CA ARG A 9 -7.30 -1.31 -8.43
C ARG A 9 -7.33 -0.66 -7.05
N GLY A 10 -7.07 0.62 -6.93
CA GLY A 10 -7.35 1.31 -5.67
C GLY A 10 -8.84 1.35 -5.36
N SER A 11 -9.19 1.48 -4.08
CA SER A 11 -10.58 1.57 -3.69
C SER A 11 -11.22 2.85 -4.25
N GLU A 12 -12.37 2.72 -4.92
CA GLU A 12 -13.22 3.87 -5.32
C GLU A 12 -13.72 4.70 -4.12
N LYS A 13 -13.60 4.15 -2.91
CA LYS A 13 -13.88 4.87 -1.66
C LYS A 13 -12.70 5.73 -1.20
N HIS A 14 -11.57 5.72 -1.90
CA HIS A 14 -10.52 6.69 -1.66
C HIS A 14 -11.12 8.09 -1.80
N LYS A 15 -11.06 8.84 -0.71
CA LYS A 15 -11.34 10.26 -0.71
C LYS A 15 -10.06 11.00 -1.08
N ASP A 16 -10.22 12.28 -1.38
CA ASP A 16 -9.12 13.24 -1.52
C ASP A 16 -8.07 13.07 -0.41
N ARG A 17 -6.84 13.49 -0.74
CA ARG A 17 -5.69 13.44 0.17
C ARG A 17 -6.09 13.92 1.57
N PRO A 18 -5.65 13.24 2.64
CA PRO A 18 -5.80 13.77 3.97
C PRO A 18 -5.16 15.17 4.05
N ALA A 19 -5.99 16.19 4.28
CA ALA A 19 -5.54 17.52 4.64
C ALA A 19 -5.62 17.69 6.15
N GLN A 20 -4.90 18.68 6.71
CA GLN A 20 -4.92 18.94 8.14
C GLN A 20 -6.38 19.14 8.62
N GLY A 21 -6.87 18.23 9.47
CA GLY A 21 -8.24 18.24 10.01
C GLY A 21 -9.31 17.49 9.17
N ALA A 22 -8.99 16.96 8.00
CA ALA A 22 -9.93 16.24 7.13
C ALA A 22 -9.67 14.71 7.10
N LYS A 23 -10.74 13.91 6.94
CA LYS A 23 -10.65 12.45 6.76
C LYS A 23 -10.42 12.13 5.27
N GLY A 24 -9.29 11.51 4.92
CA GLY A 24 -8.91 11.13 3.55
C GLY A 24 -8.43 9.67 3.44
N THR A 25 -7.91 9.27 2.27
CA THR A 25 -7.24 7.98 2.10
C THR A 25 -5.96 7.88 2.95
N LEU A 26 -5.67 6.72 3.55
CA LEU A 26 -4.40 6.54 4.28
C LEU A 26 -3.21 6.22 3.36
N CYS A 27 -3.46 6.01 2.07
CA CYS A 27 -2.40 5.73 1.10
C CYS A 27 -1.52 6.97 0.86
N PRO A 28 -0.18 6.83 0.92
CA PRO A 28 0.73 7.89 0.49
C PRO A 28 0.50 8.32 -0.97
N GLU A 29 0.84 9.55 -1.34
CA GLU A 29 0.62 10.04 -2.71
C GLU A 29 1.45 9.27 -3.72
N TRP A 30 2.70 8.95 -3.34
CA TRP A 30 3.60 8.23 -4.22
C TRP A 30 3.07 6.86 -4.64
N THR A 31 2.15 6.22 -3.89
CA THR A 31 1.60 4.93 -4.32
C THR A 31 0.75 5.04 -5.58
N HIS A 32 0.27 6.24 -5.91
CA HIS A 32 -0.49 6.47 -7.14
C HIS A 32 0.39 7.06 -8.26
N ALA A 33 1.63 7.46 -7.95
CA ALA A 33 2.52 8.04 -8.95
C ALA A 33 2.70 7.11 -10.16
N THR A 34 2.77 7.71 -11.35
CA THR A 34 3.08 7.04 -12.61
C THR A 34 4.40 7.57 -13.18
N SER A 35 4.97 6.88 -14.15
CA SER A 35 6.20 7.34 -14.84
C SER A 35 6.06 8.68 -15.56
N THR A 36 4.83 9.15 -15.82
CA THR A 36 4.55 10.34 -16.63
C THR A 36 3.88 11.49 -15.86
N ARG A 37 3.28 11.23 -14.69
CA ARG A 37 2.64 12.24 -13.83
C ARG A 37 2.69 11.85 -12.35
N ASN A 38 2.95 12.86 -11.51
CA ASN A 38 2.43 12.86 -10.14
C ASN A 38 0.94 13.18 -10.21
N LEU A 39 0.12 12.42 -9.52
CA LEU A 39 -1.30 12.71 -9.44
C LEU A 39 -1.48 13.94 -8.57
N GLY A 40 -2.10 14.96 -9.15
CA GLY A 40 -2.73 16.00 -8.36
C GLY A 40 -3.92 15.42 -7.58
N ASN A 41 -5.03 16.14 -7.56
CA ASN A 41 -6.11 15.87 -6.61
C ASN A 41 -7.05 14.70 -6.98
N ASP A 42 -6.92 14.02 -8.12
CA ASP A 42 -7.84 12.93 -8.52
C ASP A 42 -7.14 11.56 -8.51
N PRO A 43 -7.40 10.70 -7.50
CA PRO A 43 -6.82 9.37 -7.38
C PRO A 43 -7.43 8.33 -8.34
N PHE A 44 -8.25 8.74 -9.32
CA PHE A 44 -8.81 7.87 -10.34
C PHE A 44 -8.48 8.28 -11.78
N ASP A 45 -7.88 9.46 -11.99
CA ASP A 45 -7.43 9.93 -13.31
C ASP A 45 -6.05 9.34 -13.68
N HIS A 46 -5.91 8.01 -13.61
CA HIS A 46 -4.69 7.29 -14.02
C HIS A 46 -4.94 5.84 -14.41
N GLU A 47 -4.03 5.30 -15.23
CA GLU A 47 -3.98 3.87 -15.52
C GLU A 47 -3.34 3.11 -14.34
N TRP A 48 -4.15 2.38 -13.57
CA TRP A 48 -3.68 1.58 -12.44
C TRP A 48 -2.45 0.71 -12.72
N PRO A 49 -2.34 0.00 -13.87
CA PRO A 49 -1.17 -0.81 -14.19
C PRO A 49 0.16 -0.04 -14.23
N GLN A 50 0.11 1.29 -14.34
CA GLN A 50 1.30 2.14 -14.38
C GLN A 50 1.66 2.76 -13.02
N THR A 51 0.91 2.41 -11.97
CA THR A 51 1.10 3.00 -10.64
C THR A 51 2.07 2.19 -9.78
N GLU A 52 2.76 2.88 -8.88
CA GLU A 52 3.56 2.27 -7.82
C GLU A 52 2.74 1.27 -6.96
N ALA A 53 1.44 1.49 -6.79
CA ALA A 53 0.54 0.58 -6.07
C ALA A 53 0.31 -0.74 -6.81
N HIS A 54 0.22 -0.70 -8.14
CA HIS A 54 0.16 -1.90 -8.95
C HIS A 54 1.49 -2.66 -8.92
N ASP A 55 2.62 -1.95 -9.03
CA ASP A 55 3.93 -2.56 -8.87
C ASP A 55 4.10 -3.23 -7.49
N LEU A 56 3.61 -2.58 -6.43
CA LEU A 56 3.57 -3.18 -5.10
C LEU A 56 2.76 -4.47 -5.08
N PHE A 57 1.59 -4.49 -5.73
CA PHE A 57 0.72 -5.65 -5.78
C PHE A 57 1.33 -6.83 -6.55
N GLU A 58 1.93 -6.57 -7.72
CA GLU A 58 2.58 -7.59 -8.55
C GLU A 58 3.76 -8.23 -7.82
N ASN A 59 4.49 -7.45 -7.02
CA ASN A 59 5.63 -7.93 -6.22
C ASN A 59 5.24 -8.37 -4.80
N ALA A 60 3.95 -8.38 -4.45
CA ALA A 60 3.51 -8.70 -3.11
C ALA A 60 3.63 -10.20 -2.81
N LEU A 61 4.10 -10.53 -1.61
CA LEU A 61 4.20 -11.90 -1.11
C LEU A 61 2.85 -12.37 -0.57
N PRO A 62 2.43 -13.62 -0.83
CA PRO A 62 1.19 -14.16 -0.30
C PRO A 62 1.27 -14.34 1.23
N HIS A 63 0.11 -14.37 1.90
CA HIS A 63 0.04 -14.72 3.32
C HIS A 63 0.66 -16.11 3.57
N PRO A 64 1.56 -16.29 4.56
CA PRO A 64 2.25 -17.55 4.79
C PRO A 64 1.32 -18.71 5.16
N GLN A 65 0.16 -18.42 5.74
CA GLN A 65 -0.85 -19.42 6.12
C GLN A 65 -1.94 -19.65 5.03
N GLY A 66 -1.76 -19.11 3.82
CA GLY A 66 -2.68 -19.35 2.70
C GLY A 66 -3.99 -18.55 2.73
N GLU A 67 -4.08 -17.49 3.56
CA GLU A 67 -5.17 -16.52 3.44
C GLU A 67 -5.10 -15.78 2.10
N GLU A 68 -6.25 -15.37 1.56
CA GLU A 68 -6.35 -14.54 0.35
C GLU A 68 -5.92 -13.09 0.64
N ARG A 69 -4.65 -12.92 0.99
CA ARG A 69 -4.01 -11.64 1.28
C ARG A 69 -2.61 -11.64 0.71
N ARG A 70 -2.14 -10.46 0.32
CA ARG A 70 -0.77 -10.24 -0.13
C ARG A 70 -0.16 -9.05 0.59
N TYR A 71 1.15 -9.10 0.79
CA TYR A 71 1.89 -8.12 1.56
C TYR A 71 3.07 -7.60 0.76
N ALA A 72 3.30 -6.29 0.84
CA ALA A 72 4.45 -5.65 0.21
C ALA A 72 5.01 -4.57 1.13
N THR A 73 6.24 -4.14 0.86
CA THR A 73 6.88 -3.02 1.57
C THR A 73 7.60 -2.12 0.58
N ARG A 74 7.50 -0.80 0.80
CA ARG A 74 8.27 0.22 0.05
C ARG A 74 8.35 1.49 0.89
N LYS A 75 9.48 2.19 0.80
CA LYS A 75 9.82 3.38 1.62
C LYS A 75 9.63 3.17 3.13
N GLY A 76 9.77 1.92 3.60
CA GLY A 76 9.61 1.54 5.01
C GLY A 76 8.18 1.35 5.49
N ILE A 77 7.19 1.49 4.62
CA ILE A 77 5.77 1.30 4.92
C ILE A 77 5.35 -0.09 4.46
N ALA A 78 4.60 -0.80 5.31
CA ALA A 78 3.99 -2.08 4.96
C ALA A 78 2.60 -1.88 4.36
N PHE A 79 2.26 -2.70 3.38
CA PHE A 79 0.99 -2.70 2.67
C PHE A 79 0.36 -4.09 2.68
N GLU A 80 -0.96 -4.14 2.79
CA GLU A 80 -1.78 -5.33 2.64
C GLU A 80 -2.74 -5.13 1.46
N ALA A 81 -2.85 -6.14 0.61
CA ALA A 81 -3.88 -6.22 -0.42
C ALA A 81 -4.76 -7.45 -0.21
N LYS A 82 -6.07 -7.30 -0.46
CA LYS A 82 -7.06 -8.37 -0.36
C LYS A 82 -8.09 -8.28 -1.49
N PRO A 83 -8.69 -9.39 -1.93
CA PRO A 83 -9.75 -9.36 -2.92
C PRO A 83 -10.99 -8.69 -2.32
N THR A 84 -11.75 -8.01 -3.17
CA THR A 84 -13.02 -7.39 -2.83
C THR A 84 -14.16 -7.95 -3.68
N ASN A 85 -15.39 -7.77 -3.21
CA ASN A 85 -16.59 -8.32 -3.85
C ASN A 85 -16.87 -7.74 -5.25
N ASP A 86 -16.14 -6.71 -5.66
CA ASP A 86 -16.18 -6.11 -7.00
C ASP A 86 -15.20 -6.79 -7.98
N GLY A 87 -14.57 -7.90 -7.58
CA GLY A 87 -13.67 -8.68 -8.43
C GLY A 87 -12.25 -8.10 -8.56
N HIS A 88 -11.92 -7.05 -7.81
CA HIS A 88 -10.60 -6.42 -7.81
C HIS A 88 -9.84 -6.71 -6.52
N TRP A 89 -8.53 -6.44 -6.54
CA TRP A 89 -7.72 -6.42 -5.32
C TRP A 89 -7.50 -4.98 -4.86
N HIS A 90 -7.80 -4.70 -3.59
CA HIS A 90 -7.58 -3.39 -3.00
C HIS A 90 -6.45 -3.45 -1.99
N GLY A 91 -5.47 -2.55 -2.15
CA GLY A 91 -4.33 -2.40 -1.25
C GLY A 91 -4.48 -1.21 -0.30
N TYR A 92 -4.00 -1.34 0.92
CA TYR A 92 -3.91 -0.25 1.88
C TYR A 92 -2.70 -0.43 2.80
N PRO A 93 -2.15 0.67 3.34
CA PRO A 93 -1.07 0.62 4.30
C PRO A 93 -1.54 0.03 5.63
N ILE A 94 -0.68 -0.77 6.25
CA ILE A 94 -0.92 -1.41 7.55
C ILE A 94 0.24 -1.17 8.52
N PRO A 95 -0.01 -1.15 9.83
CA PRO A 95 1.07 -1.11 10.81
C PRO A 95 1.91 -2.40 10.72
N TRP A 96 3.21 -2.30 11.02
CA TRP A 96 4.13 -3.44 10.98
C TRP A 96 3.70 -4.60 11.91
N GLU A 97 2.99 -4.28 12.99
CA GLU A 97 2.44 -5.28 13.92
C GLU A 97 1.34 -6.16 13.30
N SER A 98 0.78 -5.77 12.15
CA SER A 98 -0.19 -6.55 11.38
C SER A 98 0.44 -7.37 10.25
N VAL A 99 1.76 -7.26 10.04
CA VAL A 99 2.48 -8.06 9.04
C VAL A 99 2.89 -9.39 9.66
N PRO A 100 2.68 -10.53 8.97
CA PRO A 100 3.19 -11.83 9.44
C PRO A 100 4.70 -11.80 9.68
N GLY A 101 5.14 -12.35 10.83
CA GLY A 101 6.55 -12.32 11.26
C GLY A 101 7.52 -12.87 10.22
N ASP A 102 7.17 -14.00 9.58
CA ASP A 102 7.98 -14.62 8.53
C ASP A 102 8.29 -13.68 7.36
N LEU A 103 7.33 -12.81 7.00
CA LEU A 103 7.52 -11.83 5.92
C LEU A 103 8.41 -10.68 6.38
N VAL A 104 8.28 -10.23 7.63
CA VAL A 104 9.14 -9.21 8.23
C VAL A 104 10.60 -9.68 8.25
N ASP A 105 10.84 -10.89 8.75
CA ASP A 105 12.17 -11.49 8.83
C ASP A 105 12.80 -11.67 7.45
N LYS A 106 12.00 -12.09 6.47
CA LYS A 106 12.41 -12.18 5.07
C LYS A 106 12.85 -10.82 4.52
N TRP A 107 12.03 -9.78 4.67
CA TRP A 107 12.35 -8.45 4.14
C TRP A 107 13.53 -7.78 4.85
N LEU A 108 13.74 -8.05 6.14
CA LEU A 108 14.95 -7.63 6.85
C LEU A 108 16.19 -8.33 6.29
N THR A 109 16.10 -9.64 6.05
CA THR A 109 17.21 -10.44 5.50
C THR A 109 17.58 -9.99 4.08
N GLU A 110 16.58 -9.67 3.27
CA GLU A 110 16.73 -9.17 1.89
C GLU A 110 17.09 -7.68 1.82
N ASN A 111 17.21 -6.98 2.96
CA ASN A 111 17.44 -5.54 3.06
C ASN A 111 16.39 -4.67 2.31
N LEU A 112 15.17 -5.17 2.13
CA LEU A 112 14.05 -4.41 1.57
C LEU A 112 13.49 -3.39 2.58
N VAL A 113 13.71 -3.63 3.87
CA VAL A 113 13.38 -2.70 4.95
C VAL A 113 14.44 -2.79 6.05
N THR A 114 14.59 -1.72 6.82
CA THR A 114 15.47 -1.67 7.99
C THR A 114 14.66 -1.64 9.30
N ASN A 115 15.26 -2.11 10.40
CA ASN A 115 14.68 -1.97 11.74
C ASN A 115 14.31 -0.52 12.09
N ARG A 116 15.07 0.46 11.59
CA ARG A 116 14.78 1.89 11.78
C ARG A 116 13.48 2.30 11.08
N GLN A 117 13.26 1.83 9.85
CA GLN A 117 12.03 2.07 9.10
C GLN A 117 10.83 1.37 9.74
N ILE A 118 10.99 0.10 10.15
CA ILE A 118 9.95 -0.64 10.88
C ILE A 118 9.55 0.13 12.14
N LYS A 119 10.52 0.59 12.93
CA LYS A 119 10.26 1.36 14.15
C LYS A 119 9.54 2.68 13.86
N LYS A 120 9.88 3.36 12.75
CA LYS A 120 9.27 4.64 12.34
C LYS A 120 7.78 4.50 12.03
N TYR A 121 7.36 3.40 11.41
CA TYR A 121 5.97 3.15 11.00
C TYR A 121 5.34 1.98 11.76
N ARG A 122 5.88 1.64 12.94
CA ARG A 122 5.53 0.42 13.68
C ARG A 122 4.03 0.32 13.94
N SER A 123 3.48 1.43 14.41
CA SER A 123 2.05 1.62 14.61
C SER A 123 1.70 3.04 14.23
N PHE A 124 0.55 3.21 13.59
CA PHE A 124 -0.01 4.51 13.32
C PHE A 124 -1.51 4.47 13.63
N SER A 125 -1.98 5.46 14.38
CA SER A 125 -3.41 5.62 14.60
C SER A 125 -4.06 6.02 13.28
N ARG A 126 -5.26 5.50 12.98
CA ARG A 126 -6.08 5.99 11.85
C ARG A 126 -6.41 7.49 11.94
N SER A 127 -6.30 8.08 13.13
CA SER A 127 -6.45 9.54 13.34
C SER A 127 -5.16 10.34 13.12
N ASN A 128 -4.01 9.68 13.03
CA ASN A 128 -2.72 10.31 12.75
C ASN A 128 -2.33 9.98 11.31
N ILE A 129 -2.49 10.95 10.42
CA ILE A 129 -2.18 10.86 8.98
C ILE A 129 -0.76 11.35 8.65
N ASP A 130 -0.05 11.94 9.62
CA ASP A 130 1.25 12.59 9.39
C ASP A 130 2.29 11.63 8.83
N TRP A 131 2.20 10.35 9.20
CA TRP A 131 3.11 9.33 8.67
C TRP A 131 2.94 9.13 7.16
N ALA A 132 1.71 9.21 6.64
CA ALA A 132 1.44 9.09 5.21
C ALA A 132 1.95 10.33 4.48
N LEU A 133 1.63 11.53 5.00
CA LEU A 133 2.06 12.81 4.42
C LEU A 133 3.59 12.97 4.40
N ASN A 134 4.29 12.56 5.47
CA ASN A 134 5.74 12.67 5.59
C ASN A 134 6.50 11.59 4.80
N SER A 135 5.82 10.58 4.27
CA SER A 135 6.45 9.54 3.46
C SER A 135 6.66 9.95 1.99
N ASP A 136 5.94 10.99 1.54
CA ASP A 136 6.07 11.54 0.19
C ASP A 136 7.38 12.33 0.00
N THR A 137 7.91 12.92 1.08
CA THR A 137 9.06 13.83 1.07
C THR A 137 10.41 13.17 1.38
N GLN A 138 10.44 11.84 1.46
CA GLN A 138 11.63 11.03 1.80
C GLN A 138 12.40 10.50 0.61
#